data_AF-A0A2S2QH83-F1
#
_entry.id   AF-A0A2S2QH83-F1
#
_cell.length_a   1.000
_cell.length_b   1.000
_cell.length_c   1.000
_cell.angle_alpha   90.00
_cell.angle_beta   90.00
_cell.angle_gamma   90.00
#
_symmetry.space_group_name_H-M   'P 1'
#
loop_
_entity.id
_entity.type
_entity.pdbx_description
1 polymer ?
#
loop_
_entity_poly.entity_id
_entity_poly.type
_entity_poly.pdbx_seq_one_letter_code
_entity_poly.pdbx_strand_id
1 'polypeptide(L)'
;MSIKPLSEKLIEFCDYLVDTYISSSSTFPLALWAMNSIDSERTTNACESFHSSFSRNFSSAHPNIFIFVNVIKEVQTNTYIAISSVNEIQNITNRTYLNKKS
;
A
#
# COMPACT_ATOMS: atom_id res chain seq x y z
N MET A 1 23.94 30.29 24.75
CA MET A 1 22.57 29.75 24.81
C MET A 1 21.79 30.34 23.65
N SER A 2 21.24 29.50 22.76
CA SER A 2 20.46 29.97 21.61
C SER A 2 19.06 30.37 22.09
N ILE A 3 18.71 31.65 21.89
CA ILE A 3 17.42 32.19 22.28
C ILE A 3 16.44 31.79 21.18
N LYS A 4 15.70 30.70 21.37
CA LYS A 4 14.65 30.26 20.45
C LYS A 4 13.66 31.43 20.28
N PRO A 5 13.34 31.89 19.05
CA PRO A 5 12.30 32.89 18.89
C PRO A 5 11.00 32.29 19.41
N LEU A 6 10.50 32.87 20.50
CA LEU A 6 9.35 32.38 21.25
C LEU A 6 8.06 32.78 20.53
N SER A 7 7.84 32.29 19.30
CA SER A 7 6.53 32.35 18.68
C SER A 7 5.75 31.11 19.10
N GLU A 8 4.60 31.30 19.72
CA GLU A 8 3.69 30.24 20.17
C GLU A 8 3.41 29.20 19.07
N LYS A 9 3.20 29.67 17.84
CA LYS A 9 3.03 28.81 16.65
C LYS A 9 4.21 27.88 16.35
N LEU A 10 5.43 28.33 16.64
CA LEU A 10 6.63 27.50 16.46
C LEU A 10 6.74 26.44 17.55
N ILE A 11 6.26 26.73 18.75
CA ILE A 11 6.20 25.75 19.84
C ILE A 11 5.16 24.69 19.48
N GLU A 12 3.95 25.10 19.11
CA GLU A 12 2.89 24.20 18.66
C GLU A 12 3.32 23.31 17.50
N PHE A 13 4.00 23.88 16.50
CA PHE A 13 4.54 23.12 15.39
C PHE A 13 5.61 22.10 15.83
N CYS A 14 6.52 22.49 16.72
CA CYS A 14 7.52 21.58 17.26
C CYS A 14 6.88 20.43 18.05
N ASP A 15 5.89 20.73 18.89
CA ASP A 15 5.20 19.74 19.73
C ASP A 15 4.41 18.77 18.84
N TYR A 16 3.70 19.27 17.84
CA TYR A 16 3.03 18.45 16.83
C TYR A 16 4.00 17.49 16.14
N LEU A 17 5.17 17.95 15.70
CA LEU A 17 6.16 17.09 15.07
C LEU A 17 6.66 16.00 16.02
N VAL A 18 6.90 16.35 17.28
CA VAL A 18 7.38 15.41 18.29
C VAL A 18 6.33 14.33 18.56
N ASP A 19 5.09 14.73 18.81
CA ASP A 19 3.99 13.83 19.15
C ASP A 19 3.55 12.97 17.96
N THR A 20 3.66 13.50 16.74
CA THR A 20 3.17 12.82 15.55
C THR A 20 4.22 11.90 14.94
N TYR A 21 5.52 12.24 14.99
CA TYR A 21 6.54 11.54 14.19
C TYR A 21 7.82 11.12 14.95
N ILE A 22 8.23 11.84 16.00
CA ILE A 22 9.57 11.65 16.61
C ILE A 22 9.51 10.79 17.88
N SER A 23 8.50 11.00 18.72
CA SER A 23 8.34 10.27 19.98
C SER A 23 8.22 8.76 19.74
N SER A 24 8.68 7.96 20.70
CA SER A 24 8.55 6.50 20.66
C SER A 24 7.09 6.04 20.72
N SER A 25 6.20 6.87 21.28
CA SER A 25 4.75 6.66 21.31
C SER A 25 4.00 7.49 20.25
N SER A 26 4.70 7.98 19.23
CA SER A 26 4.09 8.83 18.21
C SER A 26 3.10 8.06 17.34
N THR A 27 2.18 8.79 16.70
CA THR A 27 1.20 8.16 15.78
C THR A 27 1.89 7.49 14.60
N PHE A 28 3.00 8.07 14.13
CA PHE A 28 3.82 7.56 13.05
C PHE A 28 5.28 7.46 13.50
N PRO A 29 5.66 6.43 14.26
CA PRO A 29 7.02 6.30 14.79
C PRO A 29 8.06 6.21 13.68
N LEU A 30 9.28 6.64 14.01
CA LEU A 30 10.45 6.67 13.12
C LEU A 30 10.66 5.34 12.36
N ALA A 31 10.34 4.21 12.98
CA ALA A 31 10.42 2.88 12.36
C ALA A 31 9.45 2.67 11.17
N LEU A 32 8.37 3.45 11.06
CA LEU A 32 7.46 3.37 9.92
C LEU A 32 7.94 4.18 8.71
N TRP A 33 8.58 5.33 8.94
CA TRP A 33 8.89 6.29 7.86
C TRP A 33 10.39 6.53 7.60
N ALA A 34 11.27 6.20 8.55
CA ALA A 34 12.73 6.35 8.43
C ALA A 34 13.51 5.10 8.86
N MET A 35 12.89 3.92 8.86
CA MET A 35 13.60 2.67 9.08
C MET A 35 14.64 2.45 7.97
N ASN A 36 15.90 2.57 8.37
CA ASN A 36 17.08 2.42 7.50
C ASN A 36 17.46 0.94 7.28
N SER A 37 16.88 0.00 8.02
CA SER A 37 16.97 -1.42 7.69
C SER A 37 15.97 -1.71 6.57
N ILE A 38 16.42 -1.47 5.35
CA ILE A 38 15.78 -1.96 4.14
C ILE A 38 16.01 -3.46 4.14
N ASP A 39 15.01 -4.22 4.58
CA ASP A 39 14.88 -5.57 4.03
C ASP A 39 14.53 -5.41 2.55
N SER A 40 15.00 -6.32 1.71
CA SER A 40 14.94 -6.29 0.24
C SER A 40 13.54 -6.07 -0.38
N GLU A 41 12.51 -5.87 0.43
CA GLU A 41 11.09 -6.03 0.10
C GLU A 41 10.35 -4.73 -0.26
N ARG A 42 10.95 -3.54 -0.11
CA ARG A 42 10.34 -2.29 -0.64
C ARG A 42 10.66 -2.08 -2.12
N THR A 43 10.30 -3.04 -2.97
CA THR A 43 10.34 -2.84 -4.43
C THR A 43 8.98 -2.31 -4.91
N THR A 44 8.98 -1.20 -5.64
CA THR A 44 7.79 -0.65 -6.31
C THR A 44 7.36 -1.48 -7.52
N ASN A 45 8.07 -2.58 -7.81
CA ASN A 45 7.86 -3.49 -8.92
C ASN A 45 6.40 -3.94 -9.08
N ALA A 46 5.71 -4.24 -7.97
CA ALA A 46 4.30 -4.64 -8.03
C ALA A 46 3.40 -3.50 -8.52
N CYS A 47 3.57 -2.30 -7.96
CA CYS A 47 2.83 -1.11 -8.36
C CYS A 47 3.17 -0.68 -9.79
N GLU A 48 4.44 -0.71 -10.16
CA GLU A 48 4.92 -0.37 -11.51
C GLU A 48 4.41 -1.37 -12.55
N SER A 49 4.44 -2.66 -12.24
CA SER A 49 3.89 -3.72 -13.11
C SER A 49 2.40 -3.54 -13.30
N PHE A 50 1.65 -3.29 -12.22
CA PHE A 50 0.22 -2.99 -12.31
C PHE A 50 -0.03 -1.75 -13.17
N HIS A 51 0.64 -0.63 -12.92
CA HIS A 51 0.48 0.59 -13.69
C HIS A 51 0.84 0.42 -15.17
N SER A 52 1.92 -0.30 -15.48
CA SER A 52 2.34 -0.61 -16.84
C SER A 52 1.31 -1.48 -17.56
N SER A 53 0.80 -2.52 -16.90
CA SER A 53 -0.26 -3.37 -17.45
C SER A 53 -1.57 -2.61 -17.64
N PHE A 54 -1.99 -1.82 -16.65
CA PHE A 54 -3.21 -1.03 -16.67
C PHE A 54 -3.18 0.04 -17.76
N SER A 55 -2.06 0.77 -17.89
CA SER A 55 -1.89 1.83 -18.89
C SER A 55 -1.91 1.32 -20.33
N ARG A 56 -1.51 0.07 -20.60
CA ARG A 56 -1.60 -0.55 -21.93
C ARG A 56 -3.02 -0.66 -22.48
N ASN A 57 -4.05 -0.57 -21.63
CA ASN A 57 -5.44 -0.53 -22.07
C ASN A 57 -5.84 0.81 -22.70
N PHE A 58 -4.99 1.83 -22.63
CA PHE A 58 -5.27 3.16 -23.14
C PHE A 58 -4.26 3.56 -24.22
N SER A 59 -4.76 3.95 -25.39
CA SER A 59 -3.97 4.47 -26.50
C SER A 59 -3.72 5.98 -26.41
N SER A 60 -4.35 6.66 -25.46
CA SER A 60 -4.29 8.10 -25.23
C SER A 60 -4.02 8.38 -23.75
N ALA A 61 -3.27 9.45 -23.47
CA ALA A 61 -3.09 9.97 -22.12
C ALA A 61 -4.41 10.45 -21.47
N HIS A 62 -5.41 10.77 -22.30
CA HIS A 62 -6.75 11.18 -21.89
C HIS A 62 -7.79 10.27 -22.57
N PRO A 63 -8.00 9.05 -22.05
CA PRO A 63 -8.99 8.14 -22.62
C PRO A 63 -10.40 8.65 -22.37
N ASN A 64 -11.34 8.28 -23.26
CA ASN A 64 -12.75 8.54 -23.04
C ASN A 64 -13.21 7.91 -21.71
N ILE A 65 -13.98 8.66 -20.91
CA ILE A 65 -14.39 8.23 -19.57
C ILE A 65 -15.17 6.90 -19.57
N PHE A 66 -15.98 6.62 -20.59
CA PHE A 66 -16.71 5.35 -20.68
C PHE A 66 -15.77 4.18 -20.94
N ILE A 67 -14.73 4.38 -21.75
CA ILE A 67 -13.68 3.37 -21.99
C ILE A 67 -12.91 3.13 -20.69
N PHE A 68 -12.52 4.19 -19.99
CA PHE A 68 -11.83 4.10 -18.71
C PHE A 68 -12.63 3.30 -17.67
N VAL A 69 -13.92 3.61 -17.51
CA VAL A 69 -14.81 2.89 -16.58
C VAL A 69 -14.95 1.42 -16.95
N ASN A 70 -15.04 1.09 -18.24
CA ASN A 70 -15.12 -0.31 -18.69
C ASN A 70 -13.86 -1.10 -18.33
N VAL A 71 -12.67 -0.53 -18.56
CA VAL A 71 -11.39 -1.17 -18.19
C VAL A 71 -11.29 -1.37 -16.68
N ILE A 72 -11.73 -0.40 -15.86
CA ILE A 72 -11.76 -0.55 -14.39
C ILE A 72 -12.64 -1.73 -13.97
N LYS A 73 -13.84 -1.85 -14.55
CA LYS A 73 -14.74 -2.97 -14.26
C LYS A 73 -14.11 -4.31 -14.62
N GLU A 74 -13.45 -4.40 -15.77
CA GLU A 74 -12.75 -5.60 -16.20
C GLU A 74 -11.64 -6.00 -15.22
N VAL A 75 -10.81 -5.04 -14.80
CA VAL A 75 -9.77 -5.26 -13.79
C VAL A 75 -10.39 -5.78 -12.50
N GLN A 76 -11.47 -5.15 -12.01
CA GLN A 76 -12.16 -5.59 -10.80
C GLN A 76 -12.69 -7.02 -10.91
N THR A 77 -13.35 -7.36 -12.04
CA THR A 77 -13.85 -8.71 -12.29
C THR A 77 -12.73 -9.74 -12.30
N ASN A 78 -11.63 -9.46 -13.01
CA ASN A 78 -10.48 -10.37 -13.09
C ASN A 78 -9.80 -10.56 -11.73
N THR A 79 -9.66 -9.49 -10.94
CA THR A 79 -9.12 -9.58 -9.59
C THR A 79 -10.02 -10.41 -8.67
N TYR A 80 -11.34 -10.21 -8.73
CA TYR A 80 -12.28 -11.00 -7.93
C TYR A 80 -12.23 -12.49 -8.28
N ILE A 81 -12.16 -12.83 -9.58
CA ILE A 81 -11.99 -14.20 -10.05
C ILE A 81 -10.68 -14.79 -9.51
N ALA A 82 -9.56 -14.07 -9.61
CA ALA A 82 -8.27 -14.54 -9.12
C ALA A 82 -8.29 -14.82 -7.60
N ILE A 83 -8.86 -13.91 -6.80
CA ILE A 83 -9.00 -14.09 -5.35
C ILE A 83 -9.86 -15.31 -5.04
N SER A 84 -10.99 -15.48 -5.74
CA SER A 84 -11.90 -16.59 -5.55
C SER A 84 -11.21 -17.94 -5.85
N SER A 85 -10.49 -18.03 -6.96
CA SER A 85 -9.72 -19.21 -7.35
C SER A 85 -8.65 -19.59 -6.31
N VAL A 86 -7.94 -18.59 -5.75
CA VAL A 86 -6.94 -18.84 -4.70
C VAL A 86 -7.60 -19.40 -3.44
N ASN A 87 -8.74 -18.84 -3.03
CA ASN A 87 -9.49 -19.33 -1.88
C ASN A 87 -9.99 -20.77 -2.08
N GLU A 88 -10.46 -21.12 -3.28
CA GLU A 88 -10.84 -22.50 -3.60
C GLU A 88 -9.66 -23.47 -3.49
N ILE A 89 -8.50 -23.10 -4.02
CA ILE A 89 -7.27 -23.90 -3.94
C ILE A 89 -6.86 -24.11 -2.47
N GLN A 90 -6.89 -23.06 -1.65
CA GLN A 90 -6.57 -23.18 -0.22
C GLN A 90 -7.51 -24.16 0.49
N ASN A 91 -8.80 -24.14 0.17
CA ASN A 91 -9.78 -25.06 0.75
C ASN A 91 -9.52 -26.52 0.35
N ILE A 92 -9.16 -26.79 -0.90
CA ILE A 92 -8.80 -28.14 -1.39
C ILE A 92 -7.54 -28.63 -0.66
N THR A 93 -6.51 -27.80 -0.62
CA THR A 93 -5.23 -28.09 0.03
C THR A 93 -5.43 -28.44 1.51
N ASN A 94 -6.21 -27.64 2.25
CA ASN A 94 -6.52 -27.90 3.65
C ASN A 94 -7.25 -29.23 3.88
N ARG A 95 -8.23 -29.57 3.04
CA ARG A 95 -8.92 -30.88 3.09
C ARG A 95 -7.97 -32.05 2.85
N THR A 96 -7.04 -31.88 1.90
CA THR A 96 -6.08 -32.92 1.53
C THR A 96 -5.08 -33.17 2.67
N TYR A 97 -4.64 -32.11 3.36
CA TYR A 97 -3.79 -32.23 4.55
C TYR A 97 -4.49 -32.94 5.72
N LEU A 98 -5.77 -32.63 5.97
CA LEU A 98 -6.55 -33.29 7.02
C LEU A 98 -6.75 -34.79 6.74
N ASN A 99 -7.03 -35.15 5.49
CA ASN A 99 -7.24 -36.55 5.09
C ASN A 99 -5.96 -37.39 5.09
N LYS A 100 -4.77 -36.79 5.01
CA LYS A 100 -3.47 -37.48 5.14
C LYS A 100 -3.02 -37.72 6.59
N LYS A 101 -3.65 -37.05 7.56
CA LYS A 101 -3.32 -37.17 9.00
C LYS A 101 -4.21 -38.18 9.74
N SER A 102 -5.26 -38.70 9.09
CA SER A 102 -6.17 -39.71 9.63
C SER A 102 -5.82 -41.10 9.10
#